data_AF-A0A9E8SEY8-F1
#
_entry.id   AF-A0A9E8SEY8-F1
#
_cell.length_a   1.000
_cell.length_b   1.000
_cell.length_c   1.000
_cell.angle_alpha   90.00
_cell.angle_beta   90.00
_cell.angle_gamma   90.00
#
_symmetry.space_group_name_H-M   'P 1'
#
loop_
_entity.id
_entity.type
_entity.pdbx_description
1 polymer ?
#
loop_
_entity_poly.entity_id
_entity_poly.type
_entity_poly.pdbx_seq_one_letter_code
_entity_poly.pdbx_strand_id
1 'polypeptide(L)'
;MNGEFKINDIGKLFENSIKSIYTSEAPNLIATDQYIDFNFKIYNKIVEVFYSDLKLGKNTFIKGRVETDEKEFKLTFKSPKIELLNYFANDIEIQVDNKNPLFNTYIEIDSLNTKFYDISKFNLINVTINDTLYMRSEFKGGKNNSDDYNLSFYHTLNEKNNSVVGFKRSEVIFKESIWEINRAGDKYNKIEFDRGFQSINIEQLVMSHQNEQIDLSRCYSRFHL
;
A
#
# COMPACT_ATOMS: atom_id res chain seq x y z
N MET A 1 3.30 -26.35 -1.76
CA MET A 1 3.74 -25.87 -0.43
C MET A 1 4.68 -26.90 0.14
N ASN A 2 5.84 -26.47 0.63
CA ASN A 2 6.84 -27.33 1.24
C ASN A 2 7.53 -26.56 2.38
N GLY A 3 8.13 -27.27 3.33
CA GLY A 3 8.90 -26.67 4.42
C GLY A 3 8.70 -27.41 5.75
N GLU A 4 9.25 -26.83 6.81
CA GLU A 4 9.13 -27.32 8.18
C GLU A 4 8.21 -26.38 8.95
N PHE A 5 6.95 -26.78 9.14
CA PHE A 5 5.94 -25.93 9.77
C PHE A 5 4.84 -26.73 10.46
N LYS A 6 4.17 -26.07 11.39
CA LYS A 6 2.95 -26.53 12.04
C LYS A 6 1.77 -25.84 11.38
N ILE A 7 0.75 -26.61 10.99
CA ILE A 7 -0.45 -26.09 10.31
C ILE A 7 -1.11 -24.95 11.12
N ASN A 8 -1.15 -25.08 12.44
CA ASN A 8 -1.74 -24.07 13.33
C ASN A 8 -0.94 -22.76 13.43
N ASP A 9 0.33 -22.74 12.99
CA ASP A 9 1.18 -21.54 13.02
C ASP A 9 1.26 -20.85 11.66
N ILE A 10 0.70 -21.41 10.59
CA ILE A 10 0.74 -20.81 9.23
C ILE A 10 0.22 -19.37 9.26
N GLY A 11 -0.97 -19.14 9.84
CA GLY A 11 -1.55 -17.80 9.91
C GLY A 11 -0.64 -16.81 10.64
N LYS A 12 -0.01 -17.24 11.74
CA LYS A 12 0.91 -16.41 12.52
C LYS A 12 2.17 -16.08 11.74
N LEU A 13 2.74 -17.02 10.97
CA LEU A 13 3.93 -16.78 10.14
C LEU A 13 3.68 -15.64 9.14
N PHE A 14 2.55 -15.69 8.43
CA PHE A 14 2.16 -14.64 7.50
C PHE A 14 1.85 -13.31 8.21
N GLU A 15 1.11 -13.34 9.32
CA GLU A 15 0.78 -12.15 10.09
C GLU A 15 2.03 -11.45 10.63
N ASN A 16 2.95 -12.20 11.22
CA ASN A 16 4.26 -11.74 11.69
C ASN A 16 5.04 -11.06 10.58
N SER A 17 5.15 -11.71 9.41
CA SER A 17 5.87 -11.14 8.27
C SER A 17 5.25 -9.86 7.69
N ILE A 18 3.94 -9.69 7.78
CA ILE A 18 3.27 -8.44 7.41
C ILE A 18 3.50 -7.37 8.49
N LYS A 19 3.40 -7.77 9.77
CA LYS A 19 3.62 -6.87 10.91
C LYS A 19 5.02 -6.28 10.90
N SER A 20 6.03 -7.08 10.58
CA SER A 20 7.44 -6.66 10.58
C SER A 20 7.78 -5.57 9.58
N ILE A 21 6.97 -5.44 8.53
CA ILE A 21 7.15 -4.44 7.48
C ILE A 21 6.31 -3.21 7.78
N TYR A 22 5.03 -3.41 8.12
CA TYR A 22 4.03 -2.35 8.07
C TYR A 22 3.49 -1.92 9.44
N THR A 23 3.99 -2.50 10.53
CA THR A 23 3.52 -2.20 11.89
C THR A 23 4.67 -2.18 12.89
N SER A 24 4.46 -1.55 14.05
CA SER A 24 5.35 -1.68 15.21
C SER A 24 4.81 -2.70 16.24
N GLU A 25 3.86 -3.54 15.85
CA GLU A 25 3.26 -4.52 16.75
C GLU A 25 4.19 -5.70 17.00
N ALA A 26 4.19 -6.20 18.24
CA ALA A 26 4.98 -7.37 18.59
C ALA A 26 4.53 -8.61 17.78
N PRO A 27 5.48 -9.44 17.30
CA PRO A 27 5.15 -10.66 16.57
C PRO A 27 4.41 -11.65 17.47
N ASN A 28 3.55 -12.44 16.86
CA ASN A 28 2.92 -13.57 17.52
C ASN A 28 3.98 -14.60 17.93
N LEU A 29 3.82 -15.20 19.11
CA LEU A 29 4.74 -16.23 19.59
C LEU A 29 4.61 -17.52 18.77
N ILE A 30 5.75 -17.99 18.26
CA ILE A 30 5.92 -19.25 17.55
C ILE A 30 7.03 -20.02 18.27
N ALA A 31 6.69 -21.20 18.81
CA ALA A 31 7.57 -21.92 19.75
C ALA A 31 8.79 -22.59 19.09
N THR A 32 8.79 -22.74 17.77
CA THR A 32 9.84 -23.42 17.01
C THR A 32 10.14 -22.64 15.74
N ASP A 33 11.38 -22.73 15.27
CA ASP A 33 11.76 -22.22 13.95
C ASP A 33 10.99 -22.97 12.87
N GLN A 34 10.39 -22.23 11.95
CA GLN A 34 9.52 -22.74 10.91
C GLN A 34 9.72 -21.93 9.63
N TYR A 35 9.54 -22.58 8.49
CA TYR A 35 9.53 -21.92 7.20
C TYR A 35 8.55 -22.61 6.24
N ILE A 36 8.03 -21.84 5.30
CA ILE A 36 7.11 -22.31 4.27
C ILE A 36 7.51 -21.69 2.94
N ASP A 37 7.85 -22.55 1.98
CA ASP A 37 7.91 -22.19 0.56
C ASP A 37 6.56 -22.53 -0.10
N PHE A 38 5.96 -21.54 -0.75
CA PHE A 38 4.65 -21.69 -1.35
C PHE A 38 4.60 -21.19 -2.79
N ASN A 39 3.75 -21.85 -3.57
CA ASN A 39 3.43 -21.47 -4.94
C ASN A 39 2.04 -22.06 -5.24
N PHE A 40 1.04 -21.20 -5.21
CA PHE A 40 -0.36 -21.56 -5.37
C PHE A 40 -0.94 -20.83 -6.57
N LYS A 41 -1.51 -21.60 -7.50
CA LYS A 41 -2.42 -21.08 -8.51
C LYS A 41 -3.82 -21.01 -7.90
N ILE A 42 -4.43 -19.83 -7.93
CA ILE A 42 -5.77 -19.62 -7.36
C ILE A 42 -6.81 -19.97 -8.42
N TYR A 43 -7.64 -20.97 -8.13
CA TYR A 43 -8.74 -21.37 -9.00
C TYR A 43 -9.93 -20.46 -8.74
N ASN A 44 -10.16 -19.50 -9.65
CA ASN A 44 -11.17 -18.45 -9.52
C ASN A 44 -12.58 -18.99 -9.16
N LYS A 45 -13.00 -20.10 -9.77
CA LYS A 45 -14.30 -20.73 -9.49
C LYS A 45 -14.49 -21.13 -8.02
N ILE A 46 -13.43 -21.53 -7.32
CA ILE A 46 -13.52 -21.93 -5.92
C ILE A 46 -13.74 -20.68 -5.06
N VAL A 47 -13.02 -19.60 -5.34
CA VAL A 47 -13.15 -18.33 -4.61
C VAL A 47 -14.56 -17.74 -4.76
N GLU A 48 -15.09 -17.76 -5.99
CA GLU A 48 -16.44 -17.25 -6.32
C GLU A 48 -17.58 -18.00 -5.61
N VAL A 49 -17.38 -19.27 -5.22
CA VAL A 49 -18.38 -20.05 -4.45
C VAL A 49 -18.49 -19.55 -3.01
N PHE A 50 -17.38 -19.15 -2.40
CA PHE A 50 -17.36 -18.61 -1.03
C PHE A 50 -17.63 -17.11 -0.99
N TYR A 51 -17.26 -16.38 -2.05
CA TYR A 51 -17.37 -14.94 -2.17
C TYR A 51 -17.93 -14.58 -3.56
N SER A 52 -19.25 -14.58 -3.70
CA SER A 52 -19.91 -14.39 -5.00
C SER A 52 -19.59 -13.07 -5.69
N ASP A 53 -19.28 -12.04 -4.91
CA ASP A 53 -18.98 -10.70 -5.42
C ASP A 53 -17.52 -10.52 -5.86
N LEU A 54 -16.65 -11.48 -5.51
CA LEU A 54 -15.22 -11.47 -5.85
C LEU A 54 -14.96 -12.38 -7.05
N LYS A 55 -14.53 -11.80 -8.17
CA LYS A 55 -14.07 -12.56 -9.34
C LYS A 55 -12.59 -12.37 -9.55
N LEU A 56 -11.91 -13.49 -9.79
CA LEU A 56 -10.47 -13.50 -10.06
C LEU A 56 -10.21 -13.91 -11.51
N GLY A 57 -9.22 -13.27 -12.12
CA GLY A 57 -8.73 -13.64 -13.44
C GLY A 57 -8.21 -15.08 -13.46
N LYS A 58 -8.25 -15.72 -14.63
CA LYS A 58 -7.52 -16.97 -14.80
C LYS A 58 -6.03 -16.71 -14.62
N ASN A 59 -5.28 -17.69 -14.12
CA ASN A 59 -3.84 -17.57 -13.88
C ASN A 59 -3.45 -16.60 -12.75
N THR A 60 -4.38 -16.21 -11.87
CA THR A 60 -4.01 -15.63 -10.58
C THR A 60 -3.15 -16.61 -9.80
N PHE A 61 -2.04 -16.13 -9.24
CA PHE A 61 -1.17 -16.94 -8.40
C PHE A 61 -0.56 -16.12 -7.26
N ILE A 62 -0.17 -16.84 -6.22
CA ILE A 62 0.57 -16.34 -5.07
C ILE A 62 1.73 -17.30 -4.79
N LYS A 63 2.96 -16.79 -4.73
CA LYS A 63 4.15 -17.58 -4.45
C LYS A 63 5.10 -16.82 -3.55
N GLY A 64 5.98 -17.51 -2.87
CA GLY A 64 6.87 -16.87 -1.92
C GLY A 64 7.45 -17.80 -0.88
N ARG A 65 8.03 -17.17 0.14
CA ARG A 65 8.64 -17.78 1.31
C ARG A 65 8.28 -16.96 2.54
N VAL A 66 8.03 -17.65 3.64
CA VAL A 66 7.79 -17.05 4.96
C VAL A 66 8.52 -17.88 6.01
N GLU A 67 9.06 -17.24 7.04
CA GLU A 67 9.78 -17.89 8.13
C GLU A 67 9.58 -17.19 9.48
N THR A 68 9.91 -17.87 10.57
CA THR A 68 9.64 -17.41 11.95
C THR A 68 10.26 -16.05 12.29
N ASP A 69 11.49 -15.80 11.86
CA ASP A 69 12.22 -14.56 12.20
C ASP A 69 12.06 -13.44 11.18
N GLU A 70 11.15 -13.63 10.20
CA GLU A 70 10.71 -12.66 9.19
C GLU A 70 11.84 -12.15 8.25
N LYS A 71 13.08 -12.65 8.41
CA LYS A 71 14.25 -12.21 7.64
C LYS A 71 14.14 -12.56 6.16
N GLU A 72 13.48 -13.66 5.82
CA GLU A 72 13.21 -14.12 4.46
C GLU A 72 11.73 -14.10 4.10
N PHE A 73 11.03 -13.00 4.39
CA PHE A 73 9.73 -12.80 3.76
C PHE A 73 9.87 -12.39 2.30
N LYS A 74 9.33 -13.26 1.43
CA LYS A 74 9.18 -13.00 -0.01
C LYS A 74 7.77 -13.34 -0.45
N LEU A 75 7.16 -12.44 -1.20
CA LEU A 75 5.83 -12.63 -1.76
C LEU A 75 5.82 -12.13 -3.20
N THR A 76 5.20 -12.91 -4.09
CA THR A 76 4.80 -12.46 -5.42
C THR A 76 3.36 -12.89 -5.62
N PHE A 77 2.49 -11.91 -5.80
CA PHE A 77 1.12 -12.10 -6.22
C PHE A 77 0.97 -11.51 -7.62
N LYS A 78 0.38 -12.27 -8.54
CA LYS A 78 -0.05 -11.73 -9.82
C LYS A 78 -1.48 -12.14 -10.12
N SER A 79 -2.24 -11.24 -10.72
CA SER A 79 -3.58 -11.51 -11.20
C SER A 79 -3.89 -10.69 -12.45
N PRO A 80 -4.34 -11.32 -13.55
CA PRO A 80 -4.75 -10.56 -14.73
C PRO A 80 -5.97 -9.66 -14.47
N LYS A 81 -6.83 -10.05 -13.53
CA LYS A 81 -8.00 -9.25 -13.14
C LYS A 81 -8.45 -9.58 -11.72
N ILE A 82 -8.92 -8.58 -11.01
CA ILE A 82 -9.72 -8.73 -9.79
C ILE A 82 -10.96 -7.85 -9.97
N GLU A 83 -12.15 -8.41 -9.81
CA GLU A 83 -13.40 -7.66 -9.71
C GLU A 83 -13.99 -7.86 -8.32
N LEU A 84 -14.42 -6.78 -7.68
CA LEU A 84 -15.17 -6.83 -6.44
C LEU A 84 -16.33 -5.84 -6.54
N LEU A 85 -17.57 -6.33 -6.57
CA LEU A 85 -18.75 -5.49 -6.81
C LEU A 85 -18.61 -4.67 -8.11
N ASN A 86 -18.49 -3.34 -8.00
CA ASN A 86 -18.33 -2.41 -9.12
C ASN A 86 -16.87 -1.94 -9.31
N TYR A 87 -15.94 -2.46 -8.52
CA TYR A 87 -14.52 -2.15 -8.58
C TYR A 87 -13.81 -3.20 -9.44
N PHE A 88 -12.82 -2.77 -10.22
CA PHE A 88 -11.92 -3.72 -10.87
C PHE A 88 -10.49 -3.21 -10.87
N ALA A 89 -9.55 -4.15 -10.89
CA ALA A 89 -8.15 -3.93 -11.19
C ALA A 89 -7.73 -4.93 -12.29
N ASN A 90 -6.94 -4.48 -13.27
CA ASN A 90 -6.35 -5.34 -14.29
C ASN A 90 -4.82 -5.35 -14.15
N ASP A 91 -4.22 -6.47 -14.56
CA ASP A 91 -2.78 -6.70 -14.58
C ASP A 91 -2.09 -6.26 -13.29
N ILE A 92 -2.48 -6.91 -12.20
CA ILE A 92 -1.95 -6.66 -10.86
C ILE A 92 -0.68 -7.48 -10.67
N GLU A 93 0.38 -6.82 -10.21
CA GLU A 93 1.57 -7.44 -9.66
C GLU A 93 1.91 -6.80 -8.32
N ILE A 94 2.08 -7.63 -7.31
CA ILE A 94 2.54 -7.23 -5.98
C ILE A 94 3.75 -8.10 -5.66
N GLN A 95 4.87 -7.46 -5.35
CA GLN A 95 6.06 -8.11 -4.84
C GLN A 95 6.43 -7.53 -3.49
N VAL A 96 6.78 -8.42 -2.55
CA VAL A 96 7.41 -8.05 -1.29
C VAL A 96 8.69 -8.87 -1.18
N ASP A 97 9.81 -8.23 -0.88
CA ASP A 97 11.08 -8.88 -0.62
C ASP A 97 11.84 -8.09 0.44
N ASN A 98 11.81 -8.57 1.69
CA ASN A 98 12.48 -7.90 2.80
C ASN A 98 14.01 -7.90 2.72
N LYS A 99 14.59 -8.68 1.79
CA LYS A 99 16.04 -8.70 1.54
C LYS A 99 16.48 -7.81 0.38
N ASN A 100 15.54 -7.25 -0.37
CA ASN A 100 15.90 -6.40 -1.51
C ASN A 100 16.43 -5.05 -1.01
N PRO A 101 17.69 -4.68 -1.34
CA PRO A 101 18.33 -3.47 -0.83
C PRO A 101 17.78 -2.17 -1.43
N LEU A 102 17.01 -2.25 -2.52
CA LEU A 102 16.47 -1.08 -3.22
C LEU A 102 15.05 -0.72 -2.78
N PHE A 103 14.19 -1.72 -2.53
CA PHE A 103 12.82 -1.56 -2.07
C PHE A 103 12.29 -2.85 -1.45
N ASN A 104 11.51 -2.74 -0.37
CA ASN A 104 10.84 -3.85 0.29
C ASN A 104 9.59 -4.30 -0.47
N THR A 105 8.86 -3.35 -1.07
CA THR A 105 7.59 -3.62 -1.77
C THR A 105 7.57 -2.97 -3.13
N TYR A 106 7.00 -3.68 -4.11
CA TYR A 106 6.66 -3.18 -5.43
C TYR A 106 5.21 -3.54 -5.74
N ILE A 107 4.44 -2.57 -6.25
CA ILE A 107 3.07 -2.77 -6.71
C ILE A 107 2.96 -2.15 -8.09
N GLU A 108 2.39 -2.91 -9.03
CA GLU A 108 2.06 -2.45 -10.37
C GLU A 108 0.62 -2.87 -10.69
N ILE A 109 -0.16 -1.94 -11.23
CA ILE A 109 -1.54 -2.15 -11.67
C ILE A 109 -1.76 -1.34 -12.95
N ASP A 110 -2.12 -2.01 -14.04
CA ASP A 110 -2.35 -1.32 -15.32
C ASP A 110 -3.57 -0.39 -15.26
N SER A 111 -4.68 -0.89 -14.74
CA SER A 111 -5.92 -0.12 -14.63
C SER A 111 -6.68 -0.47 -13.38
N LEU A 112 -7.13 0.56 -12.66
CA LEU A 112 -7.89 0.47 -11.42
C LEU A 112 -9.10 1.40 -11.53
N ASN A 113 -10.29 0.81 -11.53
CA ASN A 113 -11.55 1.56 -11.57
C ASN A 113 -12.15 1.59 -10.17
N THR A 114 -12.37 2.80 -9.66
CA THR A 114 -13.06 3.02 -8.39
C THR A 114 -14.31 3.86 -8.59
N LYS A 115 -15.17 3.92 -7.57
CA LYS A 115 -16.38 4.76 -7.62
C LYS A 115 -16.06 6.26 -7.80
N PHE A 116 -14.89 6.70 -7.35
CA PHE A 116 -14.54 8.12 -7.25
C PHE A 116 -13.53 8.57 -8.31
N TYR A 117 -12.59 7.69 -8.67
CA TYR A 117 -11.48 8.04 -9.53
C TYR A 117 -10.92 6.81 -10.24
N ASP A 118 -10.76 6.91 -11.56
CA ASP A 118 -10.10 5.89 -12.37
C ASP A 118 -8.61 6.20 -12.45
N ILE A 119 -7.81 5.17 -12.25
CA ILE A 119 -6.36 5.23 -12.22
C ILE A 119 -5.82 4.27 -13.28
N SER A 120 -4.75 4.66 -13.96
CA SER A 120 -4.01 3.76 -14.84
C SER A 120 -2.51 3.87 -14.64
N LYS A 121 -1.77 2.85 -15.08
CA LYS A 121 -0.31 2.74 -14.98
C LYS A 121 0.19 3.02 -13.56
N PHE A 122 -0.51 2.49 -12.57
CA PHE A 122 -0.16 2.69 -11.18
C PHE A 122 1.06 1.86 -10.84
N ASN A 123 2.07 2.53 -10.30
CA ASN A 123 3.28 1.94 -9.75
C ASN A 123 3.52 2.49 -8.35
N LEU A 124 3.94 1.63 -7.44
CA LEU A 124 4.37 2.02 -6.10
C LEU A 124 5.58 1.20 -5.68
N ILE A 125 6.59 1.89 -5.16
CA ILE A 125 7.71 1.28 -4.44
C ILE A 125 7.73 1.79 -3.01
N ASN A 126 8.17 0.93 -2.10
CA ASN A 126 8.34 1.27 -0.69
C ASN A 126 9.69 0.78 -0.15
N VAL A 127 10.32 1.61 0.68
CA VAL A 127 11.47 1.26 1.53
C VAL A 127 11.11 1.57 2.98
N THR A 128 11.41 0.64 3.89
CA THR A 128 11.21 0.84 5.33
C THR A 128 12.52 1.23 6.01
N ILE A 129 12.54 2.36 6.71
CA ILE A 129 13.71 2.84 7.48
C ILE A 129 13.20 3.34 8.84
N ASN A 130 13.73 2.79 9.94
CA ASN A 130 13.40 3.19 11.31
C ASN A 130 11.87 3.33 11.54
N ASP A 131 11.13 2.25 11.28
CA ASP A 131 9.66 2.19 11.45
C ASP A 131 8.87 3.21 10.60
N THR A 132 9.51 3.77 9.57
CA THR A 132 8.88 4.68 8.60
C THR A 132 8.89 4.06 7.21
N LEU A 133 7.71 3.93 6.65
CA LEU A 133 7.46 3.48 5.28
C LEU A 133 7.64 4.67 4.33
N TYR A 134 8.77 4.76 3.64
CA TYR A 134 8.97 5.73 2.56
C TYR A 134 8.44 5.17 1.25
N MET A 135 7.59 5.92 0.57
CA MET A 135 6.88 5.47 -0.62
C MET A 135 7.08 6.45 -1.77
N ARG A 136 7.21 5.90 -2.97
CA ARG A 136 7.10 6.64 -4.22
C ARG A 136 6.05 5.96 -5.08
N SER A 137 5.07 6.72 -5.54
CA SER A 137 4.05 6.23 -6.45
C SER A 137 3.95 7.08 -7.70
N GLU A 138 3.73 6.43 -8.84
CA GLU A 138 3.54 7.07 -10.13
C GLU A 138 2.28 6.49 -10.76
N PHE A 139 1.36 7.34 -11.20
CA PHE A 139 0.13 6.90 -11.85
C PHE A 139 -0.50 8.00 -12.71
N LYS A 140 -1.37 7.58 -13.63
CA LYS A 140 -2.21 8.47 -14.42
C LYS A 140 -3.65 8.44 -13.92
N GLY A 141 -4.36 9.55 -14.13
CA GLY A 141 -5.79 9.62 -13.84
C GLY A 141 -6.50 10.75 -14.57
N GLY A 142 -7.69 11.07 -14.07
CA GLY A 142 -8.53 12.14 -14.60
C GLY A 142 -9.47 11.61 -15.68
N LYS A 143 -10.51 12.37 -16.00
CA LYS A 143 -11.58 11.92 -16.91
C LYS A 143 -11.07 11.44 -18.29
N ASN A 144 -9.97 12.02 -18.76
CA ASN A 144 -9.34 11.69 -20.04
C ASN A 144 -7.98 10.98 -19.88
N ASN A 145 -7.66 10.48 -18.68
CA ASN A 145 -6.37 9.89 -18.34
C ASN A 145 -5.16 10.81 -18.65
N SER A 146 -5.38 12.13 -18.49
CA SER A 146 -4.45 13.20 -18.85
C SER A 146 -3.69 13.76 -17.66
N ASP A 147 -4.07 13.39 -16.45
CA ASP A 147 -3.42 13.86 -15.23
C ASP A 147 -2.30 12.88 -14.85
N ASP A 148 -1.13 13.39 -14.49
CA ASP A 148 0.04 12.60 -14.08
C ASP A 148 0.32 12.87 -12.59
N TYR A 149 0.53 11.82 -11.81
CA TYR A 149 0.79 11.91 -10.38
C TYR A 149 2.13 11.25 -10.07
N ASN A 150 3.10 12.05 -9.60
CA ASN A 150 4.42 11.61 -9.16
C ASN A 150 4.56 11.96 -7.68
N LEU A 151 4.14 11.05 -6.80
CA LEU A 151 4.04 11.29 -5.37
C LEU A 151 5.19 10.64 -4.62
N SER A 152 5.83 11.41 -3.74
CA SER A 152 6.77 10.93 -2.74
C SER A 152 6.19 11.23 -1.37
N PHE A 153 5.94 10.20 -0.57
CA PHE A 153 5.31 10.34 0.73
C PHE A 153 5.85 9.30 1.70
N TYR A 154 5.47 9.41 2.95
CA TYR A 154 5.83 8.43 3.96
C TYR A 154 4.65 8.16 4.89
N HIS A 155 4.66 6.98 5.50
CA HIS A 155 3.76 6.62 6.58
C HIS A 155 4.59 6.19 7.79
N THR A 156 4.16 6.61 8.99
CA THR A 156 4.73 6.17 10.26
C THR A 156 3.66 6.21 11.35
N LEU A 157 3.97 5.65 12.51
CA LEU A 157 3.16 5.74 13.72
C LEU A 157 3.82 6.74 14.67
N ASN A 158 3.04 7.70 15.17
CA ASN A 158 3.56 8.62 16.18
C ASN A 158 3.54 7.97 17.58
N GLU A 159 4.01 8.71 18.59
CA GLU A 159 4.07 8.24 19.99
C GLU A 159 2.70 7.86 20.58
N LYS A 160 1.60 8.37 20.01
CA LYS A 160 0.23 8.02 20.39
C LYS A 160 -0.33 6.85 19.59
N ASN A 161 0.49 6.21 18.76
CA ASN A 161 0.11 5.13 17.85
C ASN A 161 -0.92 5.57 16.78
N ASN A 162 -0.97 6.87 16.48
CA ASN A 162 -1.73 7.41 15.35
C ASN A 162 -0.90 7.28 14.07
N SER A 163 -1.58 7.00 12.96
CA SER A 163 -0.97 7.02 11.63
C SER A 163 -0.67 8.44 11.21
N VAL A 164 0.53 8.67 10.70
CA VAL A 164 0.97 9.94 10.12
C VAL A 164 1.38 9.68 8.68
N VAL A 165 0.67 10.29 7.74
CA VAL A 165 1.03 10.31 6.32
C VAL A 165 1.59 11.68 5.98
N GLY A 166 2.87 11.75 5.62
CA GLY A 166 3.52 12.99 5.23
C GLY A 166 3.94 12.99 3.76
N PHE A 167 3.73 14.09 3.07
CA PHE A 167 4.13 14.30 1.69
C PHE A 167 5.50 14.97 1.65
N LYS A 168 6.42 14.37 0.89
CA LYS A 168 7.67 15.00 0.46
C LYS A 168 7.39 15.78 -0.82
N ARG A 169 8.41 16.51 -1.32
CA ARG A 169 8.30 17.20 -2.60
C ARG A 169 7.81 16.23 -3.67
N SER A 170 6.68 16.55 -4.26
CA SER A 170 5.97 15.72 -5.25
C SER A 170 5.44 16.60 -6.37
N GLU A 171 5.09 15.99 -7.49
CA GLU A 171 4.61 16.69 -8.68
C GLU A 171 3.31 16.06 -9.16
N VAL A 172 2.33 16.89 -9.50
CA VAL A 172 1.08 16.49 -10.12
C VAL A 172 0.82 17.36 -11.34
N ILE A 173 0.59 16.75 -12.49
CA ILE A 173 0.09 17.44 -13.67
C ILE A 173 -1.43 17.32 -13.63
N PHE A 174 -2.12 18.45 -13.47
CA PHE A 174 -3.58 18.51 -13.42
C PHE A 174 -4.07 19.66 -14.29
N LYS A 175 -5.01 19.37 -15.20
CA LYS A 175 -5.52 20.36 -16.17
C LYS A 175 -4.39 21.10 -16.91
N GLU A 176 -3.45 20.33 -17.46
CA GLU A 176 -2.28 20.84 -18.22
C GLU A 176 -1.32 21.74 -17.41
N SER A 177 -1.49 21.79 -16.09
CA SER A 177 -0.67 22.62 -15.19
C SER A 177 0.12 21.75 -14.23
N ILE A 178 1.41 22.08 -14.05
CA ILE A 178 2.28 21.38 -13.10
C ILE A 178 2.09 21.98 -11.70
N TRP A 179 1.65 21.16 -10.76
CA TRP A 179 1.51 21.50 -9.35
C TRP A 179 2.56 20.77 -8.53
N GLU A 180 3.30 21.51 -7.72
CA GLU A 180 4.27 20.95 -6.78
C GLU A 180 3.65 20.84 -5.40
N ILE A 181 3.57 19.63 -4.86
CA ILE A 181 3.16 19.40 -3.47
C ILE A 181 4.40 19.50 -2.59
N ASN A 182 4.29 20.21 -1.47
CA ASN A 182 5.39 20.45 -0.55
C ASN A 182 6.66 20.97 -1.27
N ARG A 183 6.51 22.04 -2.07
CA ARG A 183 7.63 22.71 -2.77
C ARG A 183 8.76 23.09 -1.79
N ALA A 184 8.40 23.51 -0.58
CA ALA A 184 9.34 23.90 0.47
C ALA A 184 10.18 22.73 1.01
N GLY A 185 9.71 21.49 0.87
CA GLY A 185 10.36 20.30 1.39
C GLY A 185 10.38 20.23 2.92
N ASP A 186 9.42 20.88 3.59
CA ASP A 186 9.30 20.87 5.04
C ASP A 186 8.56 19.61 5.55
N LYS A 187 8.38 19.52 6.87
CA LYS A 187 7.73 18.39 7.56
C LYS A 187 6.25 18.63 7.88
N TYR A 188 5.69 19.76 7.46
CA TYR A 188 4.34 20.19 7.88
C TYR A 188 3.26 19.60 6.99
N ASN A 189 3.62 19.22 5.75
CA ASN A 189 2.73 18.61 4.77
C ASN A 189 2.33 17.18 5.18
N LYS A 190 1.51 17.03 6.22
CA LYS A 190 1.13 15.74 6.78
C LYS A 190 -0.30 15.71 7.34
N ILE A 191 -0.84 14.50 7.35
CA ILE A 191 -2.15 14.13 7.86
C ILE A 191 -1.94 13.10 8.97
N GLU A 192 -2.49 13.36 10.14
CA GLU A 192 -2.52 12.43 11.27
C GLU A 192 -3.94 11.91 11.48
N PHE A 193 -4.09 10.61 11.71
CA PHE A 193 -5.37 9.98 12.02
C PHE A 193 -5.20 8.79 12.96
N ASP A 194 -6.20 8.54 13.80
CA ASP A 194 -6.25 7.35 14.65
C ASP A 194 -6.68 6.11 13.85
N ARG A 195 -6.42 4.90 14.38
CA ARG A 195 -6.72 3.62 13.71
C ARG A 195 -8.19 3.47 13.29
N GLY A 196 -9.12 4.14 13.99
CA GLY A 196 -10.55 4.10 13.70
C GLY A 196 -11.05 5.21 12.78
N PHE A 197 -10.17 6.11 12.30
CA PHE A 197 -10.54 7.32 11.56
C PHE A 197 -11.58 8.20 12.29
N GLN A 198 -11.66 8.10 13.61
CA GLN A 198 -12.57 8.92 14.43
C GLN A 198 -12.07 10.36 14.52
N SER A 199 -10.78 10.57 14.32
CA SER A 199 -10.10 11.85 14.33
C SER A 199 -9.15 11.94 13.14
N ILE A 200 -9.26 13.05 12.40
CA ILE A 200 -8.35 13.39 11.31
C ILE A 200 -7.83 14.79 11.56
N ASN A 201 -6.51 14.95 11.59
CA ASN A 201 -5.83 16.21 11.75
C ASN A 201 -4.92 16.45 10.54
N ILE A 202 -5.22 17.49 9.76
CA ILE A 202 -4.36 17.95 8.67
C ILE A 202 -3.56 19.12 9.22
N GLU A 203 -2.24 18.90 9.38
CA GLU A 203 -1.35 19.96 9.84
C GLU A 203 -1.23 21.02 8.75
N GLN A 204 -0.85 20.59 7.56
CA GLN A 204 -0.76 21.40 6.35
C GLN A 204 -0.80 20.51 5.11
N LEU A 205 -1.32 21.02 4.01
CA LEU A 205 -1.19 20.50 2.65
C LEU A 205 -1.06 21.69 1.71
N VAL A 206 0.13 21.87 1.13
CA VAL A 206 0.43 22.95 0.19
C VAL A 206 0.72 22.39 -1.19
N MET A 207 0.06 22.98 -2.18
CA MET A 207 0.31 22.77 -3.58
C MET A 207 0.62 24.12 -4.22
N SER A 208 1.61 24.19 -5.11
CA SER A 208 1.99 25.44 -5.75
C SER A 208 2.15 25.28 -7.26
N HIS A 209 1.64 26.25 -8.01
CA HIS A 209 1.82 26.37 -9.45
C HIS A 209 2.33 27.78 -9.76
N GLN A 210 3.56 27.92 -10.24
CA GLN A 210 4.20 29.23 -10.41
C GLN A 210 4.08 30.09 -9.12
N ASN A 211 3.40 31.23 -9.18
CA ASN A 211 3.13 32.13 -8.05
C ASN A 211 1.79 31.86 -7.35
N GLU A 212 1.01 30.90 -7.83
CA GLU A 212 -0.25 30.47 -7.22
C GLU A 212 -0.01 29.36 -6.19
N GLN A 213 -0.79 29.40 -5.12
CA GLN A 213 -0.71 28.43 -4.03
C GLN A 213 -2.12 28.03 -3.58
N ILE A 214 -2.31 26.74 -3.37
CA ILE A 214 -3.44 26.16 -2.66
C ILE A 214 -2.89 25.65 -1.33
N ASP A 215 -3.49 26.08 -0.22
CA ASP A 215 -3.09 25.69 1.13
C ASP A 215 -4.33 25.26 1.92
N LEU A 216 -4.25 24.08 2.51
CA LEU A 216 -5.15 23.63 3.57
C LEU A 216 -4.34 23.39 4.84
N SER A 217 -4.59 24.18 5.88
CA SER A 217 -3.84 24.12 7.13
C SER A 217 -4.74 24.06 8.35
N ARG A 218 -4.27 23.35 9.40
CA ARG A 218 -4.91 23.25 10.72
C ARG A 218 -6.38 22.78 10.68
N CYS A 219 -6.68 21.79 9.84
CA CYS A 219 -8.01 21.21 9.78
C CYS A 219 -8.11 20.02 10.74
N TYR A 220 -9.01 20.09 11.72
CA TYR A 220 -9.30 19.00 12.64
C TYR A 220 -10.75 18.58 12.50
N SER A 221 -10.99 17.29 12.22
CA SER A 221 -12.32 16.70 12.18
C SER A 221 -12.42 15.56 13.18
N ARG A 222 -13.57 15.46 13.85
CA ARG A 222 -13.91 14.35 14.75
C ARG A 222 -15.26 13.76 14.35
N PHE A 223 -15.24 12.51 13.94
CA PHE A 223 -16.43 11.76 13.53
C PHE A 223 -16.97 10.98 14.73
N HIS A 224 -18.30 11.01 14.89
CA HIS A 224 -19.00 10.12 15.81
C HIS A 224 -19.69 9.10 14.90
N LEU A 225 -19.10 7.91 14.79
CA LEU A 225 -19.69 6.76 14.11
C LEU A 225 -20.62 6.02 15.07
#